data_AF-A0AAE0LC55-F1
#
_entry.id   AF-A0AAE0LC55-F1
#
_cell.length_a   1.000
_cell.length_b   1.000
_cell.length_c   1.000
_cell.angle_alpha   90.00
_cell.angle_beta   90.00
_cell.angle_gamma   90.00
#
_symmetry.space_group_name_H-M   'P 1'
#
loop_
_entity.id
_entity.type
_entity.pdbx_description
1 polymer ?
#
loop_
_entity_poly.entity_id
_entity_poly.type
_entity_poly.pdbx_seq_one_letter_code
_entity_poly.pdbx_strand_id
1 'polypeptide(L)'
;MTNRALVSFSNTRWWSKQEVENNIALNFGQLSRFLELLDSRGIGDATTKKLLSIYKSDPLKLKVSFAAGLDGLLSMLKTTYELEGDRLEIVLAFRRIETLRAYGRQLLSVSENRGLLPNVDVVIRMSLEPTVGLAIKKEFAGHGVFLGKIMSIDKEDTGKWWYQIEYGDGDRETMDIEELRAFDLTWTCEACYDCTHSYLVFELAQLFDPSFGSLKAGEIDATWVQRLAAIVPLAREAEGSLITKLEGELAAYITLASGFCCEHNDVDTFSDAVLSWWRNNGTEIPSWSLAARIVFSLSPNSCTSERVFSLLSDMFGDKQIGAMADYVQATLMLRYNSRL
;
A
#
# COMPACT_ATOMS: atom_id res chain seq x y z
N MET A 1 -30.51 6.48 1.49
CA MET A 1 -29.30 6.07 2.23
C MET A 1 -29.48 4.61 2.57
N THR A 2 -28.62 3.74 2.04
CA THR A 2 -28.62 2.31 2.35
C THR A 2 -28.26 2.13 3.82
N ASN A 3 -29.04 1.31 4.53
CA ASN A 3 -28.98 1.08 5.99
C ASN A 3 -27.77 0.21 6.40
N ARG A 4 -26.65 0.28 5.68
CA ARG A 4 -25.43 -0.45 6.01
C ARG A 4 -24.54 0.43 6.87
N ALA A 5 -24.31 -0.02 8.10
CA ALA A 5 -23.28 0.57 8.95
C ALA A 5 -21.93 0.51 8.25
N LEU A 6 -21.18 1.60 8.37
CA LEU A 6 -19.83 1.73 7.84
C LEU A 6 -18.93 0.69 8.48
N VAL A 7 -18.33 -0.19 7.67
CA VAL A 7 -17.22 -1.02 8.11
C VAL A 7 -16.00 -0.11 8.14
N SER A 8 -15.74 0.50 9.29
CA SER A 8 -14.49 1.21 9.56
C SER A 8 -13.41 0.17 9.78
N PHE A 9 -12.29 0.31 9.08
CA PHE A 9 -11.13 -0.56 9.27
C PHE A 9 -10.25 -0.06 10.42
N SER A 10 -10.38 1.21 10.85
CA SER A 10 -9.59 1.79 11.94
C SER A 10 -10.10 3.18 12.37
N ASN A 11 -10.04 3.48 13.67
CA ASN A 11 -10.26 4.83 14.23
C ASN A 11 -9.06 5.80 13.97
N THR A 12 -7.98 5.36 13.32
CA THR A 12 -6.76 6.14 13.15
C THR A 12 -6.88 7.17 12.02
N ARG A 13 -6.34 8.38 12.28
CA ARG A 13 -6.49 9.62 11.47
C ARG A 13 -6.14 9.50 9.98
N TRP A 14 -5.30 8.54 9.60
CA TRP A 14 -4.74 8.44 8.25
C TRP A 14 -5.70 7.82 7.22
N TRP A 15 -6.77 7.17 7.68
CA TRP A 15 -7.71 6.43 6.83
C TRP A 15 -8.97 7.22 6.45
N SER A 16 -9.22 8.34 7.13
CA SER A 16 -10.44 9.14 6.98
C SER A 16 -10.70 9.62 5.55
N LYS A 17 -9.64 10.00 4.82
CA LYS A 17 -9.75 10.44 3.41
C LYS A 17 -10.24 9.30 2.52
N GLN A 18 -9.62 8.12 2.61
CA GLN A 18 -10.00 6.98 1.80
C GLN A 18 -11.40 6.48 2.12
N GLU A 19 -11.76 6.42 3.41
CA GLU A 19 -13.10 5.99 3.81
C GLU A 19 -14.16 6.93 3.22
N VAL A 20 -13.92 8.24 3.25
CA VAL A 20 -14.79 9.24 2.61
C VAL A 20 -14.83 9.03 1.09
N GLU A 21 -13.69 8.82 0.44
CA GLU A 21 -13.62 8.57 -1.01
C GLU A 21 -14.39 7.30 -1.41
N ASN A 22 -14.23 6.21 -0.68
CA ASN A 22 -14.95 4.95 -0.90
C ASN A 22 -16.47 5.14 -0.76
N ASN A 23 -16.90 5.89 0.25
CA ASN A 23 -18.32 6.19 0.46
C ASN A 23 -18.91 7.00 -0.70
N ILE A 24 -18.19 8.03 -1.15
CA ILE A 24 -18.61 8.85 -2.28
C ILE A 24 -18.64 8.01 -3.55
N ALA A 25 -17.64 7.16 -3.78
CA ALA A 25 -17.55 6.29 -4.95
C ALA A 25 -18.71 5.28 -5.00
N LEU A 26 -19.00 4.58 -3.89
CA LEU A 26 -20.08 3.61 -3.80
C LEU A 26 -21.47 4.24 -3.96
N ASN A 27 -21.62 5.51 -3.56
CA ASN A 27 -22.87 6.26 -3.66
C ASN A 27 -22.85 7.31 -4.78
N PHE A 28 -21.94 7.19 -5.75
CA PHE A 28 -21.69 8.24 -6.74
C PHE A 28 -22.96 8.61 -7.53
N GLY A 29 -23.80 7.62 -7.85
CA GLY A 29 -25.08 7.85 -8.55
C GLY A 29 -26.10 8.69 -7.76
N GLN A 30 -25.92 8.85 -6.45
CA GLN A 30 -26.79 9.69 -5.60
C GLN A 30 -26.19 11.08 -5.36
N LEU A 31 -24.96 11.34 -5.80
CA LEU A 31 -24.20 12.55 -5.47
C LEU A 31 -24.85 13.80 -6.05
N SER A 32 -25.33 13.77 -7.30
CA SER A 32 -26.03 14.90 -7.92
C SER A 32 -27.26 15.33 -7.12
N ARG A 33 -28.17 14.38 -6.84
CA ARG A 33 -29.39 14.61 -6.06
C ARG A 33 -29.09 15.11 -4.65
N PHE A 34 -28.04 14.57 -4.02
CA PHE A 34 -27.63 15.00 -2.69
C PHE A 34 -27.14 16.46 -2.70
N LEU A 35 -26.27 16.81 -3.64
CA LEU A 35 -25.74 18.17 -3.77
C LEU A 35 -26.83 19.19 -4.13
N GLU A 36 -27.76 18.84 -5.02
CA GLU A 36 -28.93 19.67 -5.34
C GLU A 36 -29.86 19.87 -4.14
N LEU A 37 -30.02 18.85 -3.30
CA LEU A 37 -30.78 18.96 -2.06
C LEU A 37 -30.10 19.90 -1.05
N LEU A 38 -28.77 19.85 -0.93
CA LEU A 38 -28.04 20.76 -0.06
C LEU A 38 -28.16 22.21 -0.52
N ASP A 39 -28.06 22.45 -1.83
CA ASP A 39 -28.17 23.78 -2.44
C ASP A 39 -29.59 24.35 -2.24
N SER A 40 -30.63 23.56 -2.51
CA SER A 40 -32.03 23.97 -2.31
C SER A 40 -32.40 24.27 -0.86
N ARG A 41 -31.66 23.70 0.11
CA ARG A 41 -31.85 23.93 1.54
C ARG A 41 -30.94 25.02 2.11
N GLY A 42 -30.08 25.65 1.30
CA GLY A 42 -29.11 26.64 1.77
C GLY A 42 -28.10 26.07 2.77
N ILE A 43 -27.74 24.79 2.64
CA ILE A 43 -26.79 24.14 3.53
C ILE A 43 -25.39 24.26 2.93
N GLY A 44 -24.49 24.96 3.61
CA GLY A 44 -23.07 25.02 3.25
C GLY A 44 -22.80 25.81 1.96
N ASP A 45 -23.46 26.96 1.78
CA ASP A 45 -23.50 27.76 0.54
C ASP A 45 -22.19 27.84 -0.27
N ALA A 46 -21.04 28.12 0.37
CA ALA A 46 -19.77 28.21 -0.34
C ALA A 46 -19.23 26.83 -0.78
N THR A 47 -19.33 25.83 0.10
CA THR A 47 -18.80 24.47 -0.13
C THR A 47 -19.67 23.69 -1.09
N THR A 48 -20.99 23.75 -0.94
CA THR A 48 -21.96 23.05 -1.79
C THR A 48 -21.90 23.54 -3.23
N LYS A 49 -21.82 24.85 -3.46
CA LYS A 49 -21.65 25.42 -4.81
C LYS A 49 -20.33 25.01 -5.45
N LYS A 50 -19.25 24.96 -4.67
CA LYS A 50 -17.94 24.48 -5.15
C LYS A 50 -17.99 23.00 -5.53
N LEU A 51 -18.61 22.15 -4.71
CA LEU A 51 -18.77 20.72 -5.00
C LEU A 51 -19.66 20.48 -6.23
N LEU A 52 -20.75 21.23 -6.38
CA LEU A 52 -21.59 21.21 -7.59
C LEU A 52 -20.80 21.60 -8.83
N SER A 53 -19.97 22.64 -8.73
CA SER A 53 -19.10 23.06 -9.84
C SER A 53 -18.11 21.96 -10.23
N ILE A 54 -17.50 21.28 -9.26
CA ILE A 54 -16.56 20.18 -9.51
C ILE A 54 -17.29 18.98 -10.14
N TYR A 55 -18.46 18.62 -9.62
CA TYR A 55 -19.25 17.51 -10.15
C TYR A 55 -19.72 17.78 -11.59
N LYS A 56 -20.15 19.02 -11.88
CA LYS A 56 -20.66 19.41 -13.20
C LYS A 56 -19.55 19.65 -14.23
N SER A 57 -18.32 19.98 -13.82
CA SER A 57 -17.25 20.30 -14.78
C SER A 57 -16.82 19.09 -15.60
N ASP A 58 -16.64 17.94 -14.95
CA ASP A 58 -16.24 16.70 -15.61
C ASP A 58 -16.62 15.48 -14.74
N PRO A 59 -17.88 15.03 -14.81
CA PRO A 59 -18.36 13.93 -13.99
C PRO A 59 -17.66 12.61 -14.34
N LEU A 60 -17.19 12.44 -15.57
CA LEU A 60 -16.46 11.25 -15.99
C LEU A 60 -15.08 11.21 -15.33
N LYS A 61 -14.29 12.28 -15.45
CA LYS A 61 -12.98 12.37 -14.80
C LYS A 61 -13.10 12.18 -13.29
N LEU A 62 -14.13 12.74 -12.66
CA LEU A 62 -14.39 12.56 -11.24
C LEU A 62 -14.69 11.09 -10.91
N LYS A 63 -15.53 10.42 -11.70
CA LYS A 63 -15.88 9.01 -11.53
C LYS A 63 -14.68 8.08 -11.75
N VAL A 64 -13.85 8.36 -12.76
CA VAL A 64 -12.59 7.63 -13.02
C VAL A 64 -11.60 7.83 -11.88
N SER A 65 -11.52 9.04 -11.32
CA SER A 65 -10.63 9.34 -10.19
C SER A 65 -11.02 8.54 -8.94
N PHE A 66 -12.32 8.45 -8.64
CA PHE A 66 -12.82 7.60 -7.54
C PHE A 66 -12.61 6.11 -7.81
N ALA A 67 -12.77 5.65 -9.05
CA ALA A 67 -12.49 4.27 -9.43
C ALA A 67 -11.00 3.92 -9.27
N ALA A 68 -10.11 4.83 -9.68
CA ALA A 68 -8.66 4.68 -9.49
C ALA A 68 -8.28 4.65 -8.00
N GLY A 69 -8.95 5.47 -7.18
CA GLY A 69 -8.80 5.44 -5.72
C GLY A 69 -9.26 4.11 -5.11
N LEU A 70 -10.35 3.52 -5.60
CA LEU A 70 -10.83 2.21 -5.14
C LEU A 70 -9.87 1.06 -5.52
N ASP A 71 -9.31 1.09 -6.73
CA ASP A 71 -8.42 0.04 -7.22
C ASP A 71 -7.02 0.14 -6.60
N GLY A 72 -6.37 1.31 -6.70
CA GLY A 72 -4.96 1.46 -6.36
C GLY A 72 -4.68 1.60 -4.86
N LEU A 73 -5.56 2.27 -4.12
CA LEU A 73 -5.30 2.58 -2.71
C LEU A 73 -5.61 1.37 -1.82
N LEU A 74 -6.50 0.46 -2.22
CA LEU A 74 -6.85 -0.72 -1.41
C LEU A 74 -5.64 -1.58 -1.05
N SER A 75 -4.73 -1.80 -2.01
CA SER A 75 -3.50 -2.56 -1.76
C SER A 75 -2.59 -1.86 -0.77
N MET A 76 -2.43 -0.53 -0.90
CA MET A 76 -1.66 0.26 0.06
C MET A 76 -2.28 0.22 1.47
N LEU A 77 -3.61 0.33 1.59
CA LEU A 77 -4.34 0.26 2.86
C LEU A 77 -4.18 -1.10 3.55
N LYS A 78 -4.33 -2.19 2.79
CA LYS A 78 -4.22 -3.55 3.34
C LYS A 78 -2.82 -3.79 3.86
N THR A 79 -1.81 -3.44 3.08
CA THR A 79 -0.41 -3.59 3.48
C THR A 79 -0.07 -2.74 4.69
N THR A 80 -0.54 -1.51 4.75
CA THR A 80 -0.29 -0.65 5.92
C THR A 80 -0.99 -1.19 7.17
N TYR A 81 -2.25 -1.62 7.08
CA TYR A 81 -2.96 -2.23 8.21
C TYR A 81 -2.30 -3.53 8.70
N GLU A 82 -1.84 -4.36 7.77
CA GLU A 82 -1.07 -5.56 8.09
C GLU A 82 0.19 -5.21 8.86
N LEU A 83 0.94 -4.21 8.39
CA LEU A 83 2.18 -3.76 9.03
C LEU A 83 1.97 -3.07 10.39
N GLU A 84 0.75 -2.70 10.77
CA GLU A 84 0.41 -2.15 12.10
C GLU A 84 0.39 -3.21 13.23
N GLY A 85 0.56 -4.50 12.91
CA GLY A 85 0.55 -5.59 13.88
C GLY A 85 1.72 -5.57 14.87
N ASP A 86 1.72 -6.56 15.77
CA ASP A 86 2.64 -6.73 16.91
C ASP A 86 3.40 -8.08 16.90
N ARG A 87 3.48 -8.75 15.75
CA ARG A 87 4.16 -10.02 15.51
C ARG A 87 5.51 -9.78 14.83
N LEU A 88 5.81 -10.49 13.73
CA LEU A 88 7.06 -10.36 12.97
C LEU A 88 6.94 -9.48 11.71
N GLU A 89 6.00 -8.53 11.69
CA GLU A 89 5.77 -7.60 10.57
C GLU A 89 7.06 -6.85 10.17
N ILE A 90 7.96 -6.56 11.11
CA ILE A 90 9.26 -5.91 10.85
C ILE A 90 10.11 -6.68 9.83
N VAL A 91 10.04 -8.02 9.85
CA VAL A 91 10.81 -8.89 8.95
C VAL A 91 10.17 -8.92 7.55
N LEU A 92 8.86 -8.70 7.46
CA LEU A 92 8.11 -8.67 6.21
C LEU A 92 8.04 -7.27 5.57
N ALA A 93 8.29 -6.22 6.34
CA ALA A 93 8.10 -4.82 5.94
C ALA A 93 8.77 -4.48 4.60
N PHE A 94 10.03 -4.86 4.41
CA PHE A 94 10.75 -4.60 3.17
C PHE A 94 10.07 -5.24 1.96
N ARG A 95 9.72 -6.53 2.07
CA ARG A 95 9.06 -7.26 0.98
C ARG A 95 7.72 -6.63 0.64
N ARG A 96 6.95 -6.24 1.64
CA ARG A 96 5.66 -5.55 1.45
C ARG A 96 5.82 -4.21 0.74
N ILE A 97 6.82 -3.42 1.12
CA ILE A 97 7.15 -2.16 0.44
C ILE A 97 7.54 -2.43 -1.02
N GLU A 98 8.39 -3.42 -1.29
CA GLU A 98 8.81 -3.75 -2.66
C GLU A 98 7.66 -4.31 -3.51
N THR A 99 6.71 -5.06 -2.93
CA THR A 99 5.47 -5.46 -3.61
C THR A 99 4.65 -4.23 -4.02
N LEU A 100 4.49 -3.24 -3.13
CA LEU A 100 3.79 -1.99 -3.46
C LEU A 100 4.52 -1.19 -4.54
N ARG A 101 5.85 -1.12 -4.51
CA ARG A 101 6.64 -0.45 -5.55
C ARG A 101 6.56 -1.19 -6.88
N ALA A 102 6.58 -2.51 -6.87
CA ALA A 102 6.40 -3.33 -8.07
C ALA A 102 5.01 -3.09 -8.68
N TYR A 103 3.96 -3.07 -7.84
CA TYR A 103 2.61 -2.73 -8.27
C TYR A 103 2.56 -1.31 -8.88
N GLY A 104 3.17 -0.32 -8.23
CA GLY A 104 3.28 1.04 -8.78
C GLY A 104 4.00 1.09 -10.13
N ARG A 105 5.07 0.32 -10.32
CA ARG A 105 5.78 0.21 -11.61
C ARG A 105 4.91 -0.45 -12.69
N GLN A 106 4.14 -1.48 -12.35
CA GLN A 106 3.21 -2.13 -13.27
C GLN A 106 2.11 -1.16 -13.75
N LEU A 107 1.60 -0.30 -12.85
CA LEU A 107 0.63 0.74 -13.22
C LEU A 107 1.18 1.76 -14.24
N LEU A 108 2.50 2.00 -14.23
CA LEU A 108 3.17 2.89 -15.20
C LEU A 108 3.42 2.22 -16.56
N SER A 109 3.39 0.88 -16.61
CA SER A 109 3.67 0.09 -17.81
C SER A 109 2.41 -0.02 -18.67
N VAL A 110 2.35 0.75 -19.76
CA VAL A 110 1.19 0.82 -20.68
C VAL A 110 0.78 -0.56 -21.21
N SER A 111 1.74 -1.48 -21.41
CA SER A 111 1.47 -2.84 -21.88
C SER A 111 1.02 -3.81 -20.78
N GLU A 112 1.36 -3.57 -19.52
CA GLU A 112 1.08 -4.47 -18.40
C GLU A 112 -0.09 -4.00 -17.52
N ASN A 113 -0.60 -2.77 -17.74
CA ASN A 113 -1.68 -2.19 -16.95
C ASN A 113 -3.08 -2.77 -17.27
N ARG A 114 -3.23 -3.55 -18.35
CA ARG A 114 -4.54 -4.11 -18.74
C ARG A 114 -5.10 -5.02 -17.64
N GLY A 115 -6.25 -4.65 -17.07
CA GLY A 115 -6.94 -5.42 -16.04
C GLY A 115 -6.43 -5.23 -14.60
N LEU A 116 -5.42 -4.38 -14.38
CA LEU A 116 -4.92 -4.08 -13.02
C LEU A 116 -5.83 -3.12 -12.24
N LEU A 117 -6.64 -2.33 -12.95
CA LEU A 117 -7.58 -1.36 -12.38
C LEU A 117 -9.02 -1.70 -12.83
N PRO A 118 -9.63 -2.75 -12.24
CA PRO A 118 -10.90 -3.27 -12.73
C PRO A 118 -12.05 -2.26 -12.63
N ASN A 119 -12.10 -1.42 -11.59
CA ASN A 119 -13.12 -0.39 -11.49
C ASN A 119 -12.88 0.73 -12.51
N VAL A 120 -11.63 1.13 -12.74
CA VAL A 120 -11.29 2.10 -13.80
C VAL A 120 -11.69 1.57 -15.16
N ASP A 121 -11.32 0.33 -15.48
CA ASP A 121 -11.65 -0.32 -16.75
C ASP A 121 -13.16 -0.41 -16.97
N VAL A 122 -13.95 -0.71 -15.92
CA VAL A 122 -15.41 -0.73 -16.00
C VAL A 122 -15.96 0.68 -16.21
N VAL A 123 -15.50 1.68 -15.46
CA VAL A 123 -15.98 3.06 -15.62
C VAL A 123 -15.66 3.61 -17.00
N ILE A 124 -14.45 3.38 -17.49
CA ILE A 124 -14.04 3.76 -18.85
C ILE A 124 -14.93 3.06 -19.88
N ARG A 125 -15.13 1.73 -19.79
CA ARG A 125 -16.01 0.98 -20.71
C ARG A 125 -17.46 1.45 -20.68
N MET A 126 -17.99 1.80 -19.51
CA MET A 126 -19.36 2.28 -19.34
C MET A 126 -19.56 3.74 -19.79
N SER A 127 -18.47 4.50 -19.92
CA SER A 127 -18.52 5.94 -20.22
C SER A 127 -18.02 6.27 -21.63
N LEU A 128 -17.24 5.36 -22.22
CA LEU A 128 -16.97 5.30 -23.65
C LEU A 128 -18.15 4.58 -24.34
N GLU A 129 -19.31 5.21 -24.39
CA GLU A 129 -20.11 5.07 -25.62
C GLU A 129 -19.50 6.09 -26.58
N PRO A 130 -18.68 5.68 -27.56
CA PRO A 130 -18.10 6.65 -28.47
C PRO A 130 -19.26 7.31 -29.21
N THR A 131 -19.17 8.62 -29.41
CA THR A 131 -20.15 9.38 -30.16
C THR A 131 -19.51 9.92 -31.42
N VAL A 132 -20.27 9.97 -32.52
CA VAL A 132 -19.82 10.62 -33.75
C VAL A 132 -19.37 12.06 -33.43
N GLY A 133 -18.16 12.41 -33.89
CA GLY A 133 -17.50 13.69 -33.64
C GLY A 133 -16.48 13.69 -32.50
N LEU A 134 -16.38 12.60 -31.71
CA LEU A 134 -15.38 12.49 -30.64
C LEU A 134 -13.96 12.50 -31.23
N ALA A 135 -13.11 13.40 -30.71
CA ALA A 135 -11.70 13.46 -31.07
C ALA A 135 -10.92 12.35 -30.35
N ILE A 136 -10.10 11.64 -31.10
CA ILE A 136 -9.30 10.51 -30.62
C ILE A 136 -7.84 10.69 -31.00
N LYS A 137 -6.95 10.02 -30.26
CA LYS A 137 -5.50 10.10 -30.44
C LYS A 137 -4.97 8.69 -30.69
N LYS A 138 -4.37 8.45 -31.87
CA LYS A 138 -3.75 7.17 -32.22
C LYS A 138 -2.25 7.37 -32.41
N GLU A 139 -1.47 6.51 -31.78
CA GLU A 139 -0.03 6.45 -31.96
C GLU A 139 0.29 5.32 -32.95
N PHE A 140 0.89 5.68 -34.08
CA PHE A 140 1.35 4.71 -35.07
C PHE A 140 2.83 4.40 -34.81
N ALA A 141 3.14 3.12 -34.64
CA ALA A 141 4.50 2.65 -34.36
C ALA A 141 5.47 3.16 -35.44
N GLY A 142 6.46 3.97 -35.03
CA GLY A 142 7.45 4.57 -35.94
C GLY A 142 7.01 5.84 -36.69
N HIS A 143 5.74 6.28 -36.54
CA HIS A 143 5.18 7.42 -37.28
C HIS A 143 4.67 8.56 -36.40
N GLY A 144 4.63 8.37 -35.07
CA GLY A 144 4.21 9.39 -34.12
C GLY A 144 2.72 9.38 -33.87
N VAL A 145 2.20 10.48 -33.33
CA VAL A 145 0.83 10.55 -32.82
C VAL A 145 -0.06 11.42 -33.70
N PHE A 146 -1.20 10.86 -34.09
CA PHE A 146 -2.18 11.47 -34.97
C PHE A 146 -3.49 11.71 -34.23
N LEU A 147 -4.13 12.83 -34.57
CA LEU A 147 -5.43 13.22 -34.04
C LEU A 147 -6.48 12.93 -35.10
N GLY A 148 -7.47 12.12 -34.74
CA GLY A 148 -8.59 11.75 -35.60
C GLY A 148 -9.93 12.11 -34.98
N LYS A 149 -11.00 12.05 -35.78
CA LYS A 149 -12.39 12.19 -35.32
C LYS A 149 -13.21 10.99 -35.76
N ILE A 150 -14.08 10.51 -34.88
CA ILE A 150 -15.03 9.44 -35.22
C ILE A 150 -16.11 10.01 -36.16
N MET A 151 -16.25 9.43 -37.34
CA MET A 151 -17.19 9.85 -38.38
C MET A 151 -18.45 8.99 -38.40
N SER A 152 -18.35 7.71 -38.09
CA SER A 152 -19.49 6.81 -37.93
C SER A 152 -19.14 5.66 -36.99
N ILE A 153 -20.19 5.04 -36.45
CA ILE A 153 -20.12 3.94 -35.50
C ILE A 153 -21.04 2.85 -36.00
N ASP A 154 -20.47 1.70 -36.30
CA ASP A 154 -21.21 0.52 -36.73
C ASP A 154 -21.16 -0.52 -35.61
N LYS A 155 -22.34 -0.96 -35.16
CA LYS A 155 -22.48 -1.97 -34.12
C LYS A 155 -22.98 -3.27 -34.73
N GLU A 156 -22.20 -4.33 -34.59
CA GLU A 156 -22.61 -5.67 -34.99
C GLU A 156 -23.55 -6.30 -33.96
N ASP A 157 -24.40 -7.21 -34.42
CA ASP A 157 -25.30 -8.01 -33.57
C ASP A 157 -24.54 -8.88 -32.55
N THR A 158 -23.25 -9.11 -32.77
CA THR A 158 -22.31 -9.80 -31.88
C THR A 158 -21.88 -8.96 -30.68
N GLY A 159 -22.23 -7.67 -30.65
CA GLY A 159 -21.80 -6.71 -29.63
C GLY A 159 -20.43 -6.07 -29.91
N LYS A 160 -19.81 -6.35 -31.08
CA LYS A 160 -18.58 -5.71 -31.53
C LYS A 160 -18.87 -4.35 -32.16
N TRP A 161 -18.01 -3.37 -31.91
CA TRP A 161 -18.14 -1.99 -32.38
C TRP A 161 -17.01 -1.66 -33.34
N TRP A 162 -17.34 -1.02 -34.45
CA TRP A 162 -16.41 -0.52 -35.45
C TRP A 162 -16.55 0.99 -35.57
N TYR A 163 -15.41 1.67 -35.57
CA TYR A 163 -15.33 3.13 -35.65
C TYR A 163 -14.68 3.54 -36.95
N GLN A 164 -15.36 4.35 -37.76
CA GLN A 164 -14.74 5.03 -38.89
C GLN A 164 -14.13 6.34 -38.41
N ILE A 165 -12.85 6.56 -38.69
CA ILE A 165 -12.09 7.71 -38.20
C ILE A 165 -11.53 8.47 -39.37
N GLU A 166 -11.57 9.80 -39.29
CA GLU A 166 -10.92 10.69 -40.22
C GLU A 166 -9.83 11.49 -39.50
N TYR A 167 -8.61 11.44 -40.03
CA TYR A 167 -7.45 12.16 -39.51
C TYR A 167 -7.33 13.54 -40.16
N GLY A 168 -6.49 14.40 -39.58
CA GLY A 168 -6.33 15.80 -40.02
C GLY A 168 -5.77 15.96 -41.45
N ASP A 169 -5.19 14.91 -42.02
CA ASP A 169 -4.70 14.82 -43.40
C ASP A 169 -5.76 14.32 -44.41
N GLY A 170 -6.95 13.95 -43.93
CA GLY A 170 -8.05 13.42 -44.75
C GLY A 170 -8.03 11.89 -44.90
N ASP A 171 -7.07 11.20 -44.28
CA ASP A 171 -7.03 9.73 -44.30
C ASP A 171 -8.12 9.15 -43.40
N ARG A 172 -8.64 7.99 -43.82
CA ARG A 172 -9.72 7.30 -43.12
C ARG A 172 -9.35 5.87 -42.75
N GLU A 173 -9.73 5.46 -41.55
CA GLU A 173 -9.47 4.12 -41.02
C GLU A 173 -10.69 3.58 -40.28
N THR A 174 -10.88 2.26 -40.35
CA THR A 174 -11.84 1.54 -39.50
C THR A 174 -11.07 0.86 -38.37
N MET A 175 -11.40 1.15 -37.11
CA MET A 175 -10.75 0.54 -35.94
C MET A 175 -11.77 -0.02 -34.94
N ASP A 176 -11.33 -0.96 -34.10
CA ASP A 176 -12.13 -1.48 -32.99
C ASP A 176 -11.81 -0.75 -31.67
N ILE A 177 -12.58 -1.06 -30.61
CA ILE A 177 -12.45 -0.40 -29.30
C ILE A 177 -11.14 -0.75 -28.58
N GLU A 178 -10.47 -1.84 -28.95
CA GLU A 178 -9.23 -2.29 -28.32
C GLU A 178 -8.01 -1.47 -28.75
N GLU A 179 -8.12 -0.75 -29.87
CA GLU A 179 -7.09 0.14 -30.40
C GLU A 179 -7.19 1.60 -29.88
N LEU A 180 -8.25 1.95 -29.14
CA LEU A 180 -8.43 3.29 -28.55
C LEU A 180 -7.67 3.42 -27.23
N ARG A 181 -6.69 4.34 -27.15
CA ARG A 181 -5.95 4.65 -25.92
C ARG A 181 -6.54 5.88 -25.20
N ALA A 182 -6.65 5.80 -23.87
CA ALA A 182 -7.03 6.94 -23.02
C ALA A 182 -5.96 7.27 -21.97
N PHE A 183 -5.74 8.58 -21.86
CA PHE A 183 -5.12 9.40 -20.80
C PHE A 183 -3.77 8.97 -20.18
N ASP A 184 -2.81 9.89 -20.30
CA ASP A 184 -1.48 9.83 -19.70
C ASP A 184 -1.49 10.65 -18.39
N LEU A 185 -1.23 10.01 -17.26
CA LEU A 185 -1.14 10.66 -15.93
C LEU A 185 0.32 11.01 -15.66
N THR A 186 0.74 12.20 -16.04
CA THR A 186 2.05 12.74 -15.64
C THR A 186 1.98 13.18 -14.18
N TRP A 187 2.61 12.43 -13.28
CA TRP A 187 2.78 12.82 -11.87
C TRP A 187 4.23 13.15 -11.58
N THR A 188 4.47 14.38 -11.15
CA THR A 188 5.60 14.74 -10.31
C THR A 188 5.13 14.62 -8.86
N CYS A 189 5.72 13.72 -8.08
CA CYS A 189 5.52 13.69 -6.63
C CYS A 189 6.53 14.66 -5.99
N GLU A 190 6.05 15.57 -5.13
CA GLU A 190 6.94 16.34 -4.26
C GLU A 190 7.68 15.39 -3.30
N ALA A 191 8.98 15.62 -3.12
CA ALA A 191 9.82 14.81 -2.24
C ALA A 191 9.36 14.98 -0.78
N CYS A 192 8.61 14.02 -0.27
CA CYS A 192 8.20 13.97 1.13
C CYS A 192 8.94 12.83 1.84
N TYR A 193 9.73 13.22 2.85
CA TYR A 193 10.44 12.40 3.85
C TYR A 193 11.61 11.53 3.35
N ASP A 194 12.78 11.70 3.97
CA ASP A 194 13.92 10.80 3.81
C ASP A 194 13.68 9.52 4.63
N CYS A 195 13.20 8.48 3.95
CA CYS A 195 12.95 7.17 4.53
C CYS A 195 14.14 6.20 4.36
N THR A 196 15.32 6.68 3.93
CA THR A 196 16.47 5.83 3.56
C THR A 196 16.90 4.93 4.71
N HIS A 197 16.96 5.47 5.93
CA HIS A 197 17.38 4.70 7.10
C HIS A 197 16.38 3.60 7.46
N SER A 198 15.08 3.92 7.55
CA SER A 198 14.05 2.94 7.87
C SER A 198 13.97 1.84 6.81
N TYR A 199 14.09 2.22 5.53
CA TYR A 199 14.12 1.28 4.42
C TYR A 199 15.32 0.31 4.52
N LEU A 200 16.50 0.82 4.88
CA LEU A 200 17.67 -0.02 5.14
C LEU A 200 17.45 -0.96 6.34
N VAL A 201 16.88 -0.47 7.44
CA VAL A 201 16.55 -1.32 8.60
C VAL A 201 15.62 -2.47 8.21
N PHE A 202 14.60 -2.20 7.41
CA PHE A 202 13.69 -3.25 6.92
C PHE A 202 14.38 -4.24 5.99
N GLU A 203 15.25 -3.76 5.09
CA GLU A 203 16.06 -4.63 4.23
C GLU A 203 16.88 -5.61 5.07
N LEU A 204 17.54 -5.08 6.09
CA LEU A 204 18.43 -5.81 7.00
C LEU A 204 17.68 -6.77 7.91
N ALA A 205 16.47 -6.41 8.36
CA ALA A 205 15.63 -7.26 9.20
C ALA A 205 15.25 -8.59 8.53
N GLN A 206 15.22 -8.66 7.19
CA GLN A 206 14.99 -9.90 6.46
C GLN A 206 16.03 -10.99 6.76
N LEU A 207 17.24 -10.62 7.20
CA LEU A 207 18.25 -11.62 7.54
C LEU A 207 17.85 -12.49 8.75
N PHE A 208 16.87 -12.06 9.54
CA PHE A 208 16.32 -12.82 10.67
C PHE A 208 15.17 -13.77 10.28
N ASP A 209 14.79 -13.78 9.00
CA ASP A 209 14.01 -14.85 8.38
C ASP A 209 14.97 -15.95 7.89
N PRO A 210 14.94 -17.16 8.49
CA PRO A 210 15.84 -18.25 8.08
C PRO A 210 15.63 -18.67 6.62
N SER A 211 14.44 -18.45 6.05
CA SER A 211 14.20 -18.79 4.64
C SER A 211 14.92 -17.83 3.69
N PHE A 212 15.08 -16.56 4.10
CA PHE A 212 15.94 -15.61 3.41
C PHE A 212 17.41 -16.03 3.53
N GLY A 213 17.86 -16.40 4.73
CA GLY A 213 19.21 -16.93 4.96
C GLY A 213 19.53 -18.15 4.09
N SER A 214 18.58 -19.08 3.98
CA SER A 214 18.70 -20.26 3.10
C SER A 214 18.78 -19.90 1.62
N LEU A 215 17.92 -18.98 1.16
CA LEU A 215 17.84 -18.60 -0.25
C LEU A 215 19.06 -17.80 -0.70
N LYS A 216 19.61 -16.97 0.20
CA LYS A 216 20.69 -16.02 -0.06
C LYS A 216 22.04 -16.45 0.53
N ALA A 217 22.18 -17.72 0.89
CA ALA A 217 23.37 -18.29 1.51
C ALA A 217 24.69 -17.94 0.78
N GLY A 218 24.68 -17.87 -0.56
CA GLY A 218 25.86 -17.50 -1.36
C GLY A 218 26.14 -15.99 -1.49
N GLU A 219 25.19 -15.14 -1.07
CA GLU A 219 25.26 -13.68 -1.16
C GLU A 219 25.52 -13.00 0.20
N ILE A 220 25.32 -13.72 1.31
CA ILE A 220 25.48 -13.20 2.66
C ILE A 220 26.90 -13.48 3.16
N ASP A 221 27.68 -12.42 3.36
CA ASP A 221 29.04 -12.47 3.88
C ASP A 221 29.20 -11.59 5.13
N ALA A 222 30.42 -11.49 5.65
CA ALA A 222 30.74 -10.61 6.79
C ALA A 222 30.41 -9.14 6.50
N THR A 223 30.61 -8.67 5.26
CA THR A 223 30.25 -7.31 4.83
C THR A 223 28.76 -7.05 5.01
N TRP A 224 27.92 -8.04 4.68
CA TRP A 224 26.48 -7.98 4.89
C TRP A 224 26.16 -7.87 6.39
N VAL A 225 26.77 -8.71 7.22
CA VAL A 225 26.57 -8.69 8.68
C VAL A 225 26.97 -7.33 9.27
N GLN A 226 28.04 -6.71 8.80
CA GLN A 226 28.44 -5.36 9.24
C GLN A 226 27.37 -4.30 8.96
N ARG A 227 26.55 -4.45 7.91
CA ARG A 227 25.44 -3.54 7.64
C ARG A 227 24.39 -3.56 8.75
N LEU A 228 24.26 -4.65 9.52
CA LEU A 228 23.36 -4.73 10.68
C LEU A 228 23.67 -3.67 11.75
N ALA A 229 24.86 -3.05 11.74
CA ALA A 229 25.18 -1.90 12.58
C ALA A 229 24.25 -0.69 12.34
N ALA A 230 23.54 -0.62 11.20
CA ALA A 230 22.49 0.37 10.98
C ALA A 230 21.30 0.19 11.94
N ILE A 231 21.08 -1.01 12.49
CA ILE A 231 20.07 -1.27 13.52
C ILE A 231 20.67 -0.88 14.88
N VAL A 232 20.42 0.36 15.32
CA VAL A 232 21.04 0.96 16.51
C VAL A 232 21.02 0.07 17.76
N PRO A 233 19.91 -0.62 18.10
CA PRO A 233 19.91 -1.55 19.24
C PRO A 233 20.94 -2.68 19.12
N LEU A 234 21.13 -3.26 17.92
CA LEU A 234 22.14 -4.31 17.70
C LEU A 234 23.56 -3.75 17.83
N ALA A 235 23.81 -2.55 17.29
CA ALA A 235 25.12 -1.90 17.33
C ALA A 235 25.54 -1.50 18.74
N ARG A 236 24.59 -1.30 19.67
CA ARG A 236 24.88 -0.93 21.06
C ARG A 236 24.91 -2.12 22.01
N GLU A 237 24.36 -3.25 21.60
CA GLU A 237 24.28 -4.45 22.43
C GLU A 237 25.67 -5.01 22.73
N ALA A 238 25.85 -5.53 23.96
CA ALA A 238 27.11 -6.09 24.44
C ALA A 238 28.34 -5.18 24.18
N GLU A 239 28.19 -3.88 24.48
CA GLU A 239 29.24 -2.86 24.28
C GLU A 239 29.72 -2.75 22.82
N GLY A 240 28.85 -3.07 21.86
CA GLY A 240 29.15 -3.04 20.43
C GLY A 240 29.84 -4.30 19.90
N SER A 241 30.06 -5.31 20.74
CA SER A 241 30.68 -6.58 20.32
C SER A 241 29.72 -7.55 19.62
N LEU A 242 28.40 -7.29 19.65
CA LEU A 242 27.42 -8.23 19.11
C LEU A 242 27.62 -8.48 17.62
N ILE A 243 27.86 -7.45 16.81
CA ILE A 243 28.04 -7.59 15.35
C ILE A 243 29.21 -8.52 15.03
N THR A 244 30.35 -8.37 15.70
CA THR A 244 31.51 -9.26 15.52
C THR A 244 31.22 -10.71 15.91
N LYS A 245 30.39 -10.93 16.93
CA LYS A 245 29.95 -12.29 17.31
C LYS A 245 29.02 -12.89 16.27
N LEU A 246 28.12 -12.09 15.67
CA LEU A 246 27.27 -12.53 14.56
C LEU A 246 28.10 -12.98 13.35
N GLU A 247 29.18 -12.27 13.04
CA GLU A 247 30.12 -12.68 11.98
C GLU A 247 30.76 -14.04 12.28
N GLY A 248 31.21 -14.25 13.51
CA GLY A 248 31.78 -15.52 13.95
C GLY A 248 30.82 -16.70 13.87
N GLU A 249 29.53 -16.46 14.12
CA GLU A 249 28.46 -17.47 14.05
C GLU A 249 27.79 -17.56 12.67
N LEU A 250 28.14 -16.71 11.69
CA LEU A 250 27.44 -16.60 10.41
C LEU A 250 27.39 -17.94 9.65
N ALA A 251 28.52 -18.64 9.57
CA ALA A 251 28.59 -19.92 8.86
C ALA A 251 27.68 -20.99 9.49
N ALA A 252 27.56 -21.00 10.81
CA ALA A 252 26.66 -21.90 11.53
C ALA A 252 25.20 -21.51 11.27
N TYR A 253 24.87 -20.21 11.32
CA TYR A 253 23.53 -19.71 11.01
C TYR A 253 23.08 -20.12 9.60
N ILE A 254 23.88 -19.86 8.56
CA ILE A 254 23.55 -20.20 7.18
C ILE A 254 23.40 -21.72 7.00
N THR A 255 24.23 -22.51 7.69
CA THR A 255 24.15 -23.98 7.66
C THR A 255 22.86 -24.49 8.28
N LEU A 256 22.46 -23.96 9.44
CA LEU A 256 21.20 -24.30 10.11
C LEU A 256 19.96 -23.84 9.34
N ALA A 257 20.07 -22.68 8.69
CA ALA A 257 19.00 -22.14 7.86
C ALA A 257 18.80 -22.95 6.57
N SER A 258 19.82 -23.67 6.11
CA SER A 258 19.81 -24.41 4.84
C SER A 258 18.61 -25.35 4.72
N GLY A 259 17.82 -25.13 3.67
CA GLY A 259 16.63 -25.93 3.36
C GLY A 259 15.36 -25.50 4.09
N PHE A 260 15.42 -24.50 4.97
CA PHE A 260 14.22 -23.92 5.58
C PHE A 260 13.47 -23.05 4.58
N CYS A 261 12.16 -23.23 4.51
CA CYS A 261 11.25 -22.44 3.69
C CYS A 261 9.93 -22.26 4.43
N CYS A 262 9.33 -21.08 4.33
CA CYS A 262 8.02 -20.78 4.90
C CYS A 262 7.22 -19.87 3.96
N GLU A 263 5.90 -19.82 4.17
CA GLU A 263 5.05 -18.91 3.40
C GLU A 263 5.11 -17.50 3.99
N HIS A 264 5.16 -16.47 3.12
CA HIS A 264 5.25 -15.06 3.53
C HIS A 264 4.00 -14.26 3.23
N ASN A 265 2.91 -14.88 2.79
CA ASN A 265 1.67 -14.16 2.45
C ASN A 265 0.82 -13.87 3.69
N ASP A 266 0.81 -14.81 4.64
CA ASP A 266 0.06 -14.70 5.88
C ASP A 266 1.01 -14.48 7.07
N VAL A 267 0.79 -13.39 7.81
CA VAL A 267 1.72 -12.97 8.88
C VAL A 267 1.68 -13.93 10.06
N ASP A 268 0.52 -14.53 10.36
CA ASP A 268 0.38 -15.49 11.46
C ASP A 268 1.17 -16.76 11.18
N THR A 269 0.91 -17.37 10.03
CA THR A 269 1.61 -18.59 9.58
C THR A 269 3.11 -18.35 9.46
N PHE A 270 3.51 -17.20 8.91
CA PHE A 270 4.92 -16.80 8.84
C PHE A 270 5.56 -16.69 10.23
N SER A 271 4.90 -15.96 11.14
CA SER A 271 5.43 -15.71 12.48
C SER A 271 5.60 -17.01 13.26
N ASP A 272 4.61 -17.90 13.21
CA ASP A 272 4.66 -19.20 13.89
C ASP A 272 5.79 -20.08 13.35
N ALA A 273 5.98 -20.13 12.03
CA ALA A 273 7.04 -20.91 11.40
C ALA A 273 8.43 -20.39 11.79
N VAL A 274 8.66 -19.08 11.67
CA VAL A 274 9.96 -18.45 11.98
C VAL A 274 10.27 -18.56 13.47
N LEU A 275 9.32 -18.26 14.36
CA LEU A 275 9.52 -18.39 15.80
C LEU A 275 9.79 -19.85 16.21
N SER A 276 9.13 -20.83 15.58
CA SER A 276 9.38 -22.24 15.83
C SER A 276 10.80 -22.65 15.41
N TRP A 277 11.29 -22.16 14.27
CA TRP A 277 12.66 -22.40 13.84
C TRP A 277 13.67 -21.82 14.84
N TRP A 278 13.48 -20.57 15.28
CA TRP A 278 14.39 -19.93 16.25
C TRP A 278 14.38 -20.62 17.61
N ARG A 279 13.24 -21.16 18.07
CA ARG A 279 13.17 -21.95 19.31
C ARG A 279 13.97 -23.25 19.23
N ASN A 280 14.00 -23.88 18.06
CA ASN A 280 14.65 -25.18 17.87
C ASN A 280 16.16 -25.06 17.61
N ASN A 281 16.62 -23.96 16.99
CA ASN A 281 18.00 -23.80 16.55
C ASN A 281 18.77 -22.70 17.29
N GLY A 282 18.08 -21.79 17.98
CA GLY A 282 18.69 -20.59 18.58
C GLY A 282 19.74 -20.87 19.65
N THR A 283 19.74 -22.06 20.27
CA THR A 283 20.76 -22.46 21.23
C THR A 283 22.13 -22.73 20.60
N GLU A 284 22.17 -23.12 19.31
CA GLU A 284 23.43 -23.35 18.59
C GLU A 284 24.09 -22.07 18.06
N ILE A 285 23.29 -21.01 17.94
CA ILE A 285 23.70 -19.69 17.42
C ILE A 285 23.24 -18.58 18.40
N PRO A 286 23.79 -18.55 19.62
CA PRO A 286 23.28 -17.72 20.70
C PRO A 286 23.35 -16.22 20.41
N SER A 287 24.36 -15.76 19.67
CA SER A 287 24.48 -14.34 19.30
C SER A 287 23.39 -13.96 18.30
N TRP A 288 23.13 -14.82 17.32
CA TRP A 288 22.02 -14.64 16.38
C TRP A 288 20.66 -14.71 17.06
N SER A 289 20.48 -15.61 18.03
CA SER A 289 19.23 -15.71 18.80
C SER A 289 18.98 -14.44 19.63
N LEU A 290 20.01 -13.87 20.25
CA LEU A 290 19.91 -12.58 20.95
C LEU A 290 19.53 -11.46 19.98
N ALA A 291 20.21 -11.37 18.83
CA ALA A 291 19.93 -10.37 17.81
C ALA A 291 18.51 -10.49 17.24
N ALA A 292 18.03 -11.72 17.01
CA ALA A 292 16.67 -12.00 16.54
C ALA A 292 15.63 -11.47 17.53
N ARG A 293 15.82 -11.70 18.84
CA ARG A 293 14.93 -11.16 19.88
C ARG A 293 14.88 -9.63 19.90
N ILE A 294 16.02 -8.98 19.65
CA ILE A 294 16.09 -7.51 19.55
C ILE A 294 15.31 -7.05 18.32
N VAL A 295 15.56 -7.64 17.15
CA VAL A 295 14.89 -7.25 15.90
C VAL A 295 13.39 -7.51 15.97
N PHE A 296 12.95 -8.65 16.51
CA PHE A 296 11.53 -8.99 16.66
C PHE A 296 10.79 -8.08 17.65
N SER A 297 11.52 -7.31 18.48
CA SER A 297 10.93 -6.30 19.36
C SER A 297 10.73 -4.94 18.69
N LEU A 298 11.25 -4.77 17.46
CA LEU A 298 11.07 -3.55 16.69
C LEU A 298 9.72 -3.59 15.97
N SER A 299 8.98 -2.48 16.03
CA SER A 299 7.79 -2.29 15.21
C SER A 299 8.14 -1.48 13.96
N PRO A 300 7.64 -1.83 12.77
CA PRO A 300 7.82 -1.03 11.56
C PRO A 300 6.98 0.26 11.57
N ASN A 301 6.14 0.47 12.59
CA ASN A 301 5.20 1.58 12.70
C ASN A 301 5.10 2.09 14.17
N SER A 302 4.51 3.27 14.35
CA SER A 302 4.14 3.78 15.69
C SER A 302 2.75 3.32 16.15
N CYS A 303 1.89 2.92 15.23
CA CYS A 303 0.48 2.56 15.44
C CYS A 303 0.26 1.44 16.46
N THR A 304 1.17 0.48 16.61
CA THR A 304 1.04 -0.60 17.60
C THR A 304 0.86 -0.04 19.00
N SER A 305 1.63 1.00 19.34
CA SER A 305 1.49 1.71 20.60
C SER A 305 0.19 2.53 20.65
N GLU A 306 -0.23 3.13 19.54
CA GLU A 306 -1.46 3.92 19.43
C GLU A 306 -2.74 3.10 19.67
N ARG A 307 -2.78 1.82 19.26
CA ARG A 307 -3.91 0.93 19.55
C ARG A 307 -4.04 0.64 21.05
N VAL A 308 -2.90 0.41 21.73
CA VAL A 308 -2.87 0.27 23.19
C VAL A 308 -3.30 1.57 23.87
N PHE A 309 -2.80 2.72 23.41
CA PHE A 309 -3.23 4.02 23.94
C PHE A 309 -4.70 4.33 23.67
N SER A 310 -5.26 3.91 22.54
CA SER A 310 -6.69 4.07 22.21
C SER A 310 -7.57 3.22 23.10
N LEU A 311 -7.19 1.96 23.35
CA LEU A 311 -7.87 1.07 24.29
C LEU A 311 -7.82 1.63 25.71
N LEU A 312 -6.65 2.10 26.15
CA LEU A 312 -6.51 2.75 27.45
C LEU A 312 -7.35 4.04 27.54
N SER A 313 -7.37 4.85 26.48
CA SER A 313 -8.19 6.07 26.45
C SER A 313 -9.70 5.76 26.54
N ASP A 314 -10.16 4.67 25.94
CA ASP A 314 -11.56 4.21 26.05
C ASP A 314 -11.88 3.66 27.45
N MET A 315 -10.92 2.95 28.08
CA MET A 315 -11.08 2.42 29.44
C MET A 315 -11.13 3.49 30.53
N PHE A 316 -10.32 4.55 30.41
CA PHE A 316 -10.21 5.61 31.42
C PHE A 316 -11.10 6.83 31.08
N GLY A 317 -11.42 7.04 29.80
CA GLY A 317 -12.18 8.20 29.33
C GLY A 317 -11.43 9.53 29.51
N ASP A 318 -11.89 10.58 28.80
CA ASP A 318 -11.19 11.88 28.73
C ASP A 318 -10.97 12.57 30.09
N LYS A 319 -11.76 12.22 31.11
CA LYS A 319 -11.68 12.81 32.45
C LYS A 319 -10.69 12.11 33.38
N GLN A 320 -10.16 10.94 33.02
CA GLN A 320 -9.27 10.15 33.89
C GLN A 320 -7.88 9.94 33.28
N ILE A 321 -7.46 10.80 32.34
CA ILE A 321 -6.12 10.76 31.71
C ILE A 321 -4.99 10.78 32.76
N GLY A 322 -5.16 11.51 33.86
CA GLY A 322 -4.19 11.52 34.96
C GLY A 322 -4.02 10.13 35.61
N ALA A 323 -5.13 9.43 35.87
CA ALA A 323 -5.08 8.07 36.42
C ALA A 323 -4.47 7.08 35.42
N MET A 324 -4.78 7.22 34.12
CA MET A 324 -4.16 6.41 33.06
C MET A 324 -2.63 6.59 33.04
N ALA A 325 -2.14 7.83 33.12
CA ALA A 325 -0.71 8.12 33.15
C ALA A 325 -0.02 7.47 34.37
N ASP A 326 -0.64 7.57 35.54
CA ASP A 326 -0.14 6.95 36.77
C ASP A 326 -0.09 5.42 36.68
N TYR A 327 -1.12 4.78 36.10
CA TYR A 327 -1.15 3.33 35.89
C TYR A 327 -0.08 2.86 34.88
N VAL A 328 0.10 3.57 33.78
CA VAL A 328 1.15 3.26 32.79
C VAL A 328 2.53 3.39 33.43
N GLN A 329 2.78 4.50 34.14
CA GLN A 329 4.05 4.74 34.82
C GLN A 329 4.31 3.68 35.91
N ALA A 330 3.32 3.39 36.76
CA ALA A 330 3.45 2.37 37.80
C ALA A 330 3.72 0.98 37.22
N THR A 331 3.05 0.61 36.13
CA THR A 331 3.25 -0.69 35.47
C THR A 331 4.65 -0.80 34.86
N LEU A 332 5.15 0.27 34.23
CA LEU A 332 6.51 0.34 33.71
C LEU A 332 7.55 0.25 34.83
N MET A 333 7.36 1.01 35.92
CA MET A 333 8.25 0.97 37.08
C MET A 333 8.24 -0.40 37.77
N LEU A 334 7.09 -1.05 37.89
CA LEU A 334 6.98 -2.40 38.44
C LEU A 334 7.71 -3.41 37.56
N ARG A 335 7.54 -3.38 36.23
CA ARG A 335 8.28 -4.26 35.32
C ARG A 335 9.78 -4.00 35.32
N TYR A 336 10.20 -2.75 35.45
CA TYR A 336 11.61 -2.38 35.53
C TYR A 336 12.23 -2.90 36.84
N ASN A 337 11.55 -2.71 37.97
CA ASN A 337 12.04 -3.12 39.28
C ASN A 337 11.96 -4.64 39.53
N SER A 338 11.06 -5.35 38.84
CA SER A 338 10.90 -6.82 38.97
C SER A 338 11.84 -7.62 38.05
N ARG A 339 12.76 -6.96 37.33
CA ARG A 339 13.72 -7.57 36.39
C ARG A 339 15.15 -7.62 36.92
N LEU A 340 15.36 -7.52 38.24
CA LEU A 340 16.63 -7.84 38.90
C LEU A 340 16.63 -9.27 39.44
#